data_AF-A0A5C6ZPA3-F1
#
_entry.id   AF-A0A5C6ZPA3-F1
#
_cell.length_a   1.000
_cell.length_b   1.000
_cell.length_c   1.000
_cell.angle_alpha   90.00
_cell.angle_beta   90.00
_cell.angle_gamma   90.00
#
_symmetry.space_group_name_H-M   'P 1'
#
loop_
_entity.id
_entity.type
_entity.pdbx_description
1 polymer ?
#
loop_
_entity_poly.entity_id
_entity_poly.type
_entity_poly.pdbx_seq_one_letter_code
_entity_poly.pdbx_strand_id
1 'polypeptide(L)' 'MNDNWTADIEAELLRSGRYAPVLILVPPPEVGPPLRRILPGEYPSAEHAKLAALDAFAEMSRQ' A
#
# COMPACT_ATOMS: atom_id res chain seq x y z
N MET A 1 -4.05 -19.82 -9.93
CA MET A 1 -3.44 -18.49 -9.78
C MET A 1 -2.07 -18.73 -9.16
N ASN A 2 -1.03 -17.97 -9.48
CA ASN A 2 0.26 -18.16 -8.80
C ASN A 2 0.11 -17.65 -7.36
N ASP A 3 -0.05 -18.58 -6.41
CA ASP A 3 -0.53 -18.36 -5.04
C ASP A 3 0.45 -17.62 -4.10
N ASN A 4 1.54 -17.05 -4.64
CA ASN A 4 2.64 -16.47 -3.84
C ASN A 4 2.76 -14.94 -3.95
N TRP A 5 1.76 -14.25 -4.53
CA TRP A 5 1.69 -12.79 -4.42
C TRP A 5 1.20 -12.41 -3.03
N THR A 6 1.94 -11.56 -2.34
CA THR A 6 1.52 -10.97 -1.07
C THR A 6 1.42 -9.46 -1.19
N ALA A 7 0.58 -8.86 -0.36
CA ALA A 7 0.42 -7.42 -0.26
C ALA A 7 0.69 -6.96 1.17
N ASP A 8 1.34 -5.81 1.32
CA ASP A 8 1.58 -5.16 2.59
C ASP A 8 1.18 -3.67 2.50
N ILE A 9 0.92 -3.06 3.66
CA ILE A 9 0.48 -1.67 3.79
C ILE A 9 1.38 -0.89 4.73
N GLU A 10 1.81 0.27 4.24
CA GLU A 10 2.65 1.19 4.99
C GLU A 10 2.03 2.59 5.02
N ALA A 11 2.65 3.46 5.82
CA ALA A 11 2.37 4.88 5.83
C ALA A 11 3.69 5.63 5.66
N GLU A 12 3.71 6.62 4.76
CA GLU A 12 4.87 7.47 4.54
C GLU A 12 4.64 8.86 5.14
N LEU A 13 5.55 9.31 6.00
CA LEU A 13 5.51 10.67 6.55
C LEU A 13 5.94 11.67 5.47
N LEU A 14 5.03 12.57 5.11
CA LEU A 14 5.26 13.61 4.13
C LEU A 14 5.92 14.84 4.75
N ARG A 15 6.49 15.69 3.89
CA ARG A 15 7.03 17.00 4.29
C ARG A 15 5.99 17.93 4.92
N SER A 16 4.70 17.70 4.66
CA SER A 16 3.57 18.41 5.29
C SER A 16 3.34 18.03 6.74
N GLY A 17 4.03 17.00 7.26
CA GLY A 17 3.80 16.43 8.58
C GLY A 17 2.61 15.47 8.64
N ARG A 18 1.98 15.18 7.50
CA ARG A 18 0.89 14.20 7.35
C ARG A 18 1.42 12.88 6.80
N TYR A 19 0.58 11.85 6.84
CA TYR A 19 0.91 10.50 6.36
C TYR A 19 0.20 10.20 5.04
N ALA A 20 0.94 9.67 4.07
CA ALA A 20 0.37 9.12 2.84
C ALA A 20 0.20 7.59 2.95
N PRO A 21 -0.90 7.03 2.42
CA PRO A 21 -1.09 5.58 2.28
C PRO A 21 -0.07 5.00 1.31
N VAL A 22 0.52 3.85 1.67
CA VAL A 22 1.46 3.14 0.80
C VAL A 22 1.01 1.69 0.64
N LEU A 23 0.92 1.25 -0.61
CA LEU A 23 0.68 -0.14 -0.98
C LEU A 23 1.98 -0.77 -1.47
N ILE A 24 2.30 -1.94 -0.94
CA ILE A 24 3.45 -2.74 -1.35
C ILE A 24 2.92 -4.06 -1.91
N LEU A 25 3.23 -4.34 -3.17
CA LEU A 25 2.96 -5.62 -3.80
C LEU A 25 4.26 -6.41 -3.85
N VAL A 26 4.29 -7.56 -3.19
CA VAL A 26 5.46 -8.43 -3.13
C VAL A 26 5.19 -9.60 -4.08
N PRO A 27 5.84 -9.63 -5.25
CA PRO A 27 5.72 -10.76 -6.14
C PRO A 27 6.63 -11.91 -5.65
N PRO A 28 6.45 -13.13 -6.20
CA PRO A 28 7.39 -14.22 -5.97
C PRO A 28 8.83 -13.82 -6.36
N PRO A 29 9.87 -14.34 -5.68
CA PRO A 29 11.27 -13.95 -5.93
C PRO A 29 11.73 -14.13 -7.38
N GLU A 30 11.16 -15.10 -8.10
CA GLU A 30 11.43 -15.37 -9.52
C GLU A 30 10.84 -14.34 -10.49
N VAL A 31 9.86 -13.54 -10.04
CA VAL A 31 9.19 -12.50 -10.84
C VAL A 31 9.93 -11.16 -10.72
N GLY A 32 10.36 -10.80 -9.51
CA GLY A 32 11.09 -9.55 -9.31
C GLY A 32 11.02 -8.99 -7.89
N PRO A 33 11.47 -7.74 -7.70
CA PRO A 33 11.42 -7.07 -6.40
C PRO A 33 10.02 -6.55 -6.05
N PRO A 34 9.76 -6.22 -4.78
CA PRO A 34 8.52 -5.57 -4.35
C PRO A 34 8.25 -4.25 -5.08
N LEU A 35 7.00 -4.04 -5.46
CA LEU A 35 6.50 -2.80 -6.04
C LEU A 35 5.88 -1.94 -4.93
N ARG A 36 6.50 -0.79 -4.67
CA ARG A 36 6.01 0.18 -3.67
C ARG A 36 5.32 1.35 -4.36
N ARG A 37 4.09 1.65 -3.98
CA ARG A 37 3.30 2.75 -4.54
C ARG A 37 2.69 3.61 -3.44
N ILE A 38 2.98 4.91 -3.48
CA ILE A 38 2.27 5.91 -2.68
C ILE A 38 0.91 6.16 -3.33
N LEU A 39 -0.15 6.02 -2.54
CA LEU A 39 -1.52 6.26 -2.97
C LEU A 39 -1.93 7.71 -2.65
N PRO A 40 -2.89 8.29 -3.40
CA PRO A 40 -3.41 9.62 -3.11
C PRO A 40 -4.06 9.68 -1.71
N GLY A 41 -3.78 10.75 -0.96
CA GLY A 41 -4.39 11.04 0.34
C GLY A 41 -3.37 11.51 1.38
N GLU A 42 -3.81 12.39 2.29
CA GLU A 42 -2.99 12.88 3.40
C GLU A 42 -3.75 12.79 4.73
N TYR A 43 -3.24 11.95 5.63
CA TYR A 43 -3.90 11.60 6.88
C TYR A 43 -3.14 12.15 8.09
N PRO A 44 -3.85 12.52 9.17
CA PRO A 44 -3.21 13.04 10.38
C PRO A 44 -2.50 11.97 11.20
N SER A 45 -2.74 10.67 10.94
CA SER A 45 -2.08 9.56 11.64
C SER A 45 -1.65 8.47 10.65
N ALA A 46 -0.57 7.76 11.02
CA ALA A 46 -0.07 6.63 10.23
C ALA A 46 -1.10 5.49 10.15
N GLU A 47 -1.86 5.24 11.22
CA GLU A 47 -2.90 4.21 11.25
C GLU A 47 -4.02 4.50 10.25
N HIS A 48 -4.50 5.76 10.18
CA HIS A 48 -5.51 6.14 9.18
C HIS A 48 -4.99 6.00 7.74
N ALA A 49 -3.72 6.34 7.50
CA ALA A 49 -3.12 6.13 6.19
C ALA A 49 -3.03 4.63 5.83
N LYS A 50 -2.67 3.75 6.78
CA LYS A 50 -2.65 2.30 6.52
C LYS A 50 -4.04 1.75 6.23
N LEU A 51 -5.05 2.15 6.99
CA LEU A 51 -6.45 1.75 6.73
C LEU A 51 -6.92 2.19 5.34
N ALA A 52 -6.59 3.43 4.94
CA ALA A 52 -6.89 3.92 3.60
C ALA A 52 -6.17 3.11 2.49
N ALA A 53 -4.93 2.67 2.73
CA ALA A 53 -4.22 1.79 1.80
C ALA A 53 -4.90 0.41 1.67
N LEU A 54 -5.40 -0.14 2.78
CA LEU A 54 -6.14 -1.39 2.80
C LEU A 54 -7.46 -1.28 2.03
N ASP A 55 -8.23 -0.21 2.27
CA ASP A 55 -9.49 0.05 1.58
C ASP A 55 -9.29 0.18 0.07
N ALA A 56 -8.26 0.94 -0.34
CA ALA A 56 -7.91 1.09 -1.76
C ALA A 56 -7.51 -0.25 -2.40
N PHE A 57 -6.77 -1.10 -1.69
CA PHE A 57 -6.42 -2.44 -2.18
C PHE A 57 -7.65 -3.35 -2.32
N ALA A 58 -8.57 -3.29 -1.35
CA ALA A 58 -9.82 -4.05 -1.39
C ALA A 58 -10.72 -3.60 -2.55
N GLU A 59 -10.76 -2.30 -2.87
CA GLU A 59 -11.48 -1.78 -4.02
C GLU A 59 -10.89 -2.26 -5.35
N MET A 60 -9.55 -2.22 -5.48
CA MET A 60 -8.84 -2.74 -6.67
C MET A 60 -9.08 -4.22 -6.92
N SER A 61 -9.24 -5.01 -5.85
CA SER A 61 -9.41 -6.47 -5.91
C SER A 61 -10.84 -6.93 -6.21
N ARG A 62 -11.82 -6.01 -6.23
CA ARG A 62 -13.23 -6.33 -6.53
C ARG A 62 -13.59 -6.21 -8.02
N GLN A 63 -12.67 -5.75 -8.86
CA GLN A 63 -12.84 -5.64 -10.31
C GLN A 63 -12.34 -6.89 -11.02
#